data_AF-A0AAD6MP25-F1
#
_entry.id   AF-A0AAD6MP25-F1
#
_cell.length_a   1.000
_cell.length_b   1.000
_cell.length_c   1.000
_cell.angle_alpha   90.00
_cell.angle_beta   90.00
_cell.angle_gamma   90.00
#
_symmetry.space_group_name_H-M   'P 1'
#
loop_
_entity.id
_entity.type
_entity.pdbx_description
1 polymer ?
#
loop_
_entity_poly.entity_id
_entity_poly.type
_entity_poly.pdbx_seq_one_letter_code
_entity_poly.pdbx_strand_id
1 'polypeptide(L)'
;MQLMTMFTSNQWSSYRFARIEEGKRIQNCVLDSRFWHDVTICIETTYPLIKVLRLVDSDEKPTMGFIYKAMDEAKEKIQVDFGYVKKKVYILLIFISNVVIY
;
A
#
# COMPACT_ATOMS: atom_id res chain seq x y z
N MET A 1 -10.81 2.18 -12.05
CA MET A 1 -11.84 2.92 -12.81
C MET A 1 -13.24 2.86 -12.20
N GLN A 2 -13.70 1.74 -11.64
CA GLN A 2 -15.07 1.61 -11.09
C GLN A 2 -15.44 2.68 -10.04
N LEU A 3 -14.50 3.09 -9.18
CA LEU A 3 -14.75 4.12 -8.17
C LEU A 3 -14.94 5.52 -8.79
N MET A 4 -14.08 5.92 -9.73
CA MET A 4 -14.27 7.19 -10.46
C MET A 4 -15.62 7.23 -11.20
N THR A 5 -16.02 6.11 -11.80
CA THR A 5 -17.33 5.97 -12.46
C THR A 5 -18.50 6.10 -11.48
N MET A 6 -18.37 5.57 -10.25
CA MET A 6 -19.36 5.75 -9.19
C MET A 6 -19.54 7.23 -8.85
N PHE A 7 -18.44 7.96 -8.63
CA PHE A 7 -18.45 9.38 -8.25
C PHE A 7 -18.83 10.34 -9.38
N THR A 8 -18.89 9.86 -10.63
CA THR A 8 -19.38 10.63 -11.79
C THR A 8 -20.80 10.23 -12.20
N SER A 9 -21.41 9.25 -11.52
CA SER A 9 -22.74 8.77 -11.85
C SER A 9 -23.86 9.74 -11.47
N ASN A 10 -24.99 9.63 -12.17
CA ASN A 10 -26.22 10.35 -11.81
C ASN A 10 -26.73 9.96 -10.41
N GLN A 11 -26.49 8.70 -10.00
CA GLN A 11 -26.85 8.17 -8.69
C GLN A 11 -26.10 8.92 -7.58
N TRP A 12 -24.77 9.11 -7.74
CA TRP A 12 -23.99 9.93 -6.82
C TRP A 12 -24.49 11.37 -6.77
N SER A 13 -24.75 12.00 -7.91
CA SER A 13 -25.26 13.37 -7.97
C SER A 13 -26.60 13.57 -7.26
N SER A 14 -27.43 12.52 -7.24
CA SER A 14 -28.71 12.51 -6.52
C SER A 14 -28.58 12.17 -5.02
N TYR A 15 -27.42 11.68 -4.58
CA TYR A 15 -27.21 11.19 -3.23
C TYR A 15 -27.01 12.33 -2.23
N ARG A 16 -27.54 12.17 -1.02
CA ARG A 16 -27.46 13.19 0.03
C ARG A 16 -26.01 13.59 0.36
N PHE A 17 -25.08 12.65 0.28
CA PHE A 17 -23.68 12.90 0.61
C PHE A 17 -22.90 13.62 -0.51
N ALA A 18 -23.38 13.64 -1.75
CA ALA A 18 -22.75 14.46 -2.80
C ALA A 18 -22.97 15.96 -2.58
N ARG A 19 -23.94 16.33 -1.74
CA ARG A 19 -24.30 17.73 -1.45
C ARG A 19 -23.54 18.32 -0.27
N ILE A 20 -23.13 17.48 0.68
CA ILE A 20 -22.35 17.91 1.85
C ILE A 20 -20.90 18.17 1.45
N GLU A 21 -20.22 19.02 2.22
CA GLU A 21 -18.89 19.49 1.90
C GLU A 21 -17.84 18.36 1.97
N GLU A 22 -18.00 17.45 2.91
CA GLU A 22 -17.15 16.27 3.09
C GLU A 22 -17.22 15.35 1.87
N GLY A 23 -18.42 15.10 1.34
CA GLY A 23 -18.60 14.23 0.18
C GLY A 23 -18.08 14.88 -1.11
N LYS A 24 -18.19 16.20 -1.26
CA LYS A 24 -17.53 16.94 -2.36
C LYS A 24 -16.01 16.86 -2.27
N ARG A 25 -15.44 16.97 -1.06
CA ARG A 25 -13.99 16.81 -0.84
C ARG A 25 -13.52 15.40 -1.20
N ILE A 26 -14.26 14.37 -0.80
CA ILE A 26 -13.96 12.97 -1.15
C ILE A 26 -14.07 12.77 -2.66
N GLN A 27 -15.14 13.25 -3.28
CA GLN A 27 -15.32 13.18 -4.74
C GLN A 27 -14.13 13.83 -5.47
N ASN A 28 -13.74 15.05 -5.09
CA ASN A 28 -12.62 15.74 -5.72
C ASN A 28 -11.30 14.99 -5.54
N CYS A 29 -11.07 14.39 -4.36
CA CYS A 29 -9.89 13.56 -4.11
C CYS A 29 -9.87 12.32 -5.02
N VAL A 30 -11.01 11.62 -5.11
CA VAL A 30 -11.17 10.41 -5.93
C VAL A 30 -11.11 10.72 -7.43
N LEU A 31 -11.44 11.93 -7.86
CA LEU A 31 -11.31 12.35 -9.25
C LEU A 31 -9.94 12.97 -9.58
N ASP A 32 -9.09 13.24 -8.58
CA ASP A 32 -7.73 13.73 -8.80
C ASP A 32 -6.83 12.60 -9.31
N SER A 33 -6.25 12.79 -10.49
CA SER A 33 -5.26 11.88 -11.06
C SER A 33 -4.02 11.68 -10.16
N ARG A 34 -3.60 12.71 -9.41
CA ARG A 34 -2.45 12.65 -8.51
C ARG A 34 -2.70 11.75 -7.32
N PHE A 35 -3.93 11.74 -6.80
CA PHE A 35 -4.32 10.82 -5.73
C PHE A 35 -4.09 9.36 -6.15
N TRP A 36 -4.50 9.00 -7.37
CA TRP A 36 -4.29 7.63 -7.86
C TRP A 36 -2.85 7.31 -8.18
N HIS A 37 -2.07 8.30 -8.63
CA HIS A 37 -0.63 8.15 -8.78
C HIS A 37 0.03 7.82 -7.43
N ASP A 38 -0.29 8.59 -6.38
CA ASP A 38 0.23 8.36 -5.03
C ASP A 38 -0.24 7.01 -4.43
N VAL A 39 -1.50 6.61 -4.71
CA VAL A 39 -2.03 5.31 -4.31
C VAL A 39 -1.29 4.17 -5.02
N THR A 40 -1.06 4.27 -6.33
CA THR A 40 -0.28 3.28 -7.09
C THR A 40 1.13 3.16 -6.51
N ILE A 41 1.78 4.28 -6.26
CA ILE A 41 3.08 4.36 -5.59
C ILE A 41 3.07 3.62 -4.25
N CYS A 42 2.07 3.88 -3.42
CA CYS A 42 1.92 3.23 -2.12
C CYS A 42 1.75 1.72 -2.27
N ILE A 43 0.93 1.27 -3.21
CA ILE A 43 0.71 -0.16 -3.50
C ILE A 43 2.02 -0.81 -3.98
N GLU A 44 2.73 -0.21 -4.92
CA GLU A 44 4.00 -0.71 -5.44
C GLU A 44 5.07 -0.80 -4.34
N THR A 45 5.14 0.20 -3.45
CA THR A 45 6.04 0.17 -2.28
C THR A 45 5.69 -0.95 -1.31
N THR A 46 4.40 -1.18 -1.10
CA THR A 46 3.91 -2.10 -0.05
C THR A 46 3.85 -3.54 -0.54
N TYR A 47 3.74 -3.76 -1.85
CA TYR A 47 3.62 -5.09 -2.44
C TYR A 47 4.79 -6.03 -2.14
N PRO A 48 6.08 -5.62 -2.24
CA PRO A 48 7.20 -6.45 -1.81
C PRO A 48 7.15 -6.81 -0.33
N LEU A 49 6.69 -5.90 0.53
CA LEU A 49 6.55 -6.14 1.96
C LEU A 49 5.44 -7.15 2.26
N ILE A 50 4.30 -7.05 1.56
CA ILE A 50 3.21 -8.03 1.66
C ILE A 50 3.69 -9.43 1.24
N LYS A 51 4.57 -9.53 0.24
CA LYS A 51 5.18 -10.82 -0.14
C LYS A 51 6.03 -11.41 0.98
N VAL A 52 6.87 -10.59 1.64
CA VAL A 52 7.65 -11.03 2.80
C VAL A 52 6.74 -11.47 3.94
N LEU A 53 5.69 -10.69 4.25
CA LEU A 53 4.71 -11.04 5.28
C LEU A 53 4.02 -12.37 4.99
N ARG A 54 3.59 -12.61 3.75
CA ARG A 54 2.98 -13.89 3.35
C ARG A 54 3.94 -15.07 3.46
N LEU A 55 5.22 -14.87 3.21
CA LEU A 55 6.24 -15.92 3.38
C LEU A 55 6.43 -16.28 4.85
N VAL A 56 6.39 -15.28 5.73
CA VAL A 56 6.50 -15.46 7.18
C VAL A 56 5.25 -16.10 7.79
N ASP A 57 4.08 -15.75 7.28
CA ASP A 57 2.77 -16.23 7.74
C ASP A 57 2.41 -17.63 7.21
N SER A 58 3.26 -18.22 6.36
CA SER A 58 3.09 -19.59 5.87
C SER A 58 3.35 -20.59 7.00
N ASP A 59 2.44 -21.56 7.19
CA ASP A 59 2.58 -22.65 8.19
C ASP A 59 3.88 -23.46 8.02
N GLU A 60 4.42 -23.50 6.80
CA GLU A 60 5.79 -23.94 6.57
C GLU A 60 6.78 -22.88 7.05
N LYS A 61 7.36 -23.08 8.25
CA LYS A 61 8.47 -22.26 8.77
C LYS A 61 9.59 -22.16 7.71
N PRO A 62 9.77 -21.01 7.05
CA PRO A 62 10.86 -20.85 6.12
C PRO A 62 12.18 -20.81 6.91
N THR A 63 13.26 -21.33 6.34
CA THR A 63 14.58 -21.16 6.96
C THR A 63 14.89 -19.66 7.02
N MET A 64 15.41 -19.17 8.15
CA MET A 64 15.67 -17.72 8.34
C MET A 64 16.44 -17.07 7.18
N GLY A 65 17.36 -17.79 6.54
CA GLY A 65 18.10 -17.31 5.38
C GLY A 65 17.22 -16.96 4.16
N PHE A 66 16.09 -17.65 3.98
CA PHE A 66 15.13 -17.37 2.91
C PHE A 66 14.34 -16.08 3.18
N ILE A 67 13.96 -15.84 4.44
CA ILE A 67 13.27 -14.62 4.87
C ILE A 67 14.19 -13.41 4.68
N TYR A 68 15.45 -13.50 5.12
CA TYR A 68 16.43 -12.42 4.91
C TYR A 68 16.66 -12.11 3.43
N LYS A 69 16.72 -13.14 2.57
CA LYS A 69 16.85 -12.94 1.12
C LYS A 69 15.63 -12.23 0.53
N ALA A 70 14.41 -12.69 0.86
CA ALA A 70 13.18 -12.07 0.39
C ALA A 70 13.04 -10.61 0.87
N MET A 71 13.56 -10.30 2.05
CA MET A 71 13.61 -8.95 2.60
C MET A 71 14.61 -8.05 1.86
N ASP A 72 15.77 -8.57 1.50
CA ASP A 72 16.77 -7.79 0.75
C ASP A 72 16.26 -7.51 -0.68
N GLU A 73 15.62 -8.49 -1.32
CA GLU A 73 14.93 -8.31 -2.61
C GLU A 73 13.79 -7.27 -2.51
N ALA A 74 13.01 -7.28 -1.42
CA ALA A 74 11.97 -6.28 -1.19
C ALA A 74 12.56 -4.87 -1.01
N LYS A 75 13.68 -4.77 -0.31
CA LYS A 75 14.40 -3.53 -0.05
C LYS A 75 15.04 -2.96 -1.31
N GLU A 76 15.61 -3.79 -2.17
CA GLU A 76 16.13 -3.38 -3.48
C GLU A 76 15.00 -2.87 -4.38
N LYS A 77 13.87 -3.58 -4.42
CA LYS A 77 12.72 -3.18 -5.24
C LYS A 77 12.15 -1.83 -4.82
N ILE A 78 11.97 -1.60 -3.52
CA ILE A 78 11.55 -0.29 -2.99
C ILE A 78 12.58 0.81 -3.29
N GLN A 79 13.88 0.49 -3.26
CA GLN A 79 14.93 1.47 -3.59
C GLN A 79 14.91 1.88 -5.06
N VAL A 80 14.69 0.93 -5.96
CA VAL A 80 14.58 1.16 -7.41
C VAL A 80 13.34 2.00 -7.71
N ASP A 81 12.20 1.67 -7.08
CA ASP A 81 10.93 2.32 -7.38
C ASP A 81 10.82 3.74 -6.76
N PHE A 82 11.52 4.04 -5.65
CA PHE A 82 11.29 5.26 -4.86
C PHE A 82 12.52 6.11 -4.51
N GLY A 83 13.73 5.72 -4.90
CA GLY A 83 14.94 6.50 -4.62
C GLY A 83 15.25 6.60 -3.11
N TYR A 84 15.97 5.62 -2.57
CA TYR A 84 16.60 5.64 -1.24
C TYR A 84 15.76 6.22 -0.07
N VAL A 85 14.49 5.83 0.08
CA VAL A 85 13.72 6.15 1.29
C VAL A 85 14.10 5.19 2.42
N LYS A 86 15.29 5.37 3.00
CA LYS A 86 15.82 4.51 4.09
C LYS A 86 14.87 4.42 5.29
N LYS A 87 14.12 5.48 5.60
CA LYS A 87 13.48 5.66 6.93
C LYS A 87 12.25 4.77 7.21
N LYS A 88 11.46 4.38 6.20
CA LYS A 88 10.23 3.58 6.39
C LYS A 88 10.50 2.07 6.46
N VAL A 89 11.52 1.58 5.74
CA VAL A 89 11.89 0.15 5.72
C VAL A 89 12.42 -0.31 7.09
N TYR A 90 13.12 0.57 7.84
CA TYR A 90 13.60 0.24 9.19
C TYR A 90 12.49 0.01 10.22
N ILE A 91 11.35 0.72 10.11
CA ILE A 91 10.23 0.55 11.05
C ILE A 91 9.53 -0.80 10.79
N LEU A 92 9.40 -1.21 9.53
CA LEU A 92 8.89 -2.53 9.15
C LEU A 92 9.85 -3.67 9.50
N LEU A 93 11.16 -3.46 9.37
CA LEU A 93 12.19 -4.38 9.86
C LEU A 93 12.03 -4.63 11.36
N ILE A 94 11.90 -3.57 12.15
CA ILE A 94 11.67 -3.67 13.60
C ILE A 94 10.36 -4.42 13.89
N PHE A 95 9.28 -4.13 13.16
CA PHE A 95 7.99 -4.80 13.36
C PHE A 95 8.06 -6.31 13.04
N ILE A 96 8.69 -6.71 11.93
CA ILE A 96 8.90 -8.12 11.59
C ILE A 96 9.84 -8.81 12.58
N SER A 97 10.93 -8.17 13.00
CA SER A 97 11.84 -8.75 14.00
C SER A 97 11.17 -8.94 15.36
N ASN A 98 10.20 -8.09 15.74
CA ASN A 98 9.50 -8.22 17.02
C ASN A 98 8.29 -9.17 16.95
N VAL A 99 7.68 -9.38 15.78
CA VAL A 99 6.51 -10.27 15.61
C VAL A 99 6.91 -11.71 15.30
N VAL A 100 8.07 -11.95 14.67
CA VAL A 100 8.51 -13.30 14.23
C VAL A 100 9.41 -14.01 15.26
N ILE A 101 9.87 -13.31 16.30
CA ILE A 101 10.75 -13.88 17.34
C ILE A 101 9.95 -14.45 18.55
N TYR A 102 8.62 -14.51 18.49
CA TYR A 102 7.78 -15.21 19.48
C TYR A 102 7.02 -16.38 18.87
#